data_AF-A0A978V5Q8-F1
#
_entry.id   AF-A0A978V5Q8-F1
#
_cell.length_a   1.000
_cell.length_b   1.000
_cell.length_c   1.000
_cell.angle_alpha   90.00
_cell.angle_beta   90.00
_cell.angle_gamma   90.00
#
_symmetry.space_group_name_H-M   'P 1'
#
loop_
_entity.id
_entity.type
_entity.pdbx_description
1 polymer ?
#
loop_
_entity_poly.entity_id
_entity_poly.type
_entity_poly.pdbx_seq_one_letter_code
_entity_poly.pdbx_strand_id
1 'polypeptide(L)'
;MRKLKRKCDKLEDRAEDVKEKLKYAEGLLLKKRRKVVEKWMVNVASIKNEVQQMGQKVRERSWFSLLKLERKMKRLTEEVTDLDQQGQFPDGLTFGHGNQPTELITTNLIGQTFQQHKNMIWEWLGRDNVSKIGVYGMGGVGKTTLFTHIHNELLAHPDFTVSWMTVSQNFSIRKLQSDIAKQIGLELENGDDERQRAANLAPSLRNMKNFVLILDDVRQDFEPYLEVGIPLGRNECKLILTSRSSDVCDKIGCEAKIKVGELSEEEAWELFTHKLEHRGALSAEIEDTARSLTKKCSGLPLGIITMAGSMKGKEDIIEETLIEHFIDEGFVDGLRSRQAELDRGHTVLKKLENVCLLEAGKKYDEKEKEKKYVKMHDLVRVMAIQIARENFQFCVEAGEQLKDIPGEEKWAEDLRKVSLMDNLLLQIPSSISPKCPRLTTLMLNDSFDLKSFQIVFSVTCLSSVFLICLVRGLKIFPKQFLCWRI
;
A
#
# COMPACT_ATOMS: atom_id res chain seq x y z
N MET A 1 -8.29 -60.39 -20.73
CA MET A 1 -9.46 -59.49 -20.55
C MET A 1 -9.60 -58.94 -19.13
N ARG A 2 -9.71 -59.78 -18.08
CA ARG A 2 -9.88 -59.31 -16.68
C ARG A 2 -8.81 -58.29 -16.23
N LYS A 3 -7.55 -58.50 -16.60
CA LYS A 3 -6.43 -57.58 -16.29
C LYS A 3 -6.57 -56.21 -16.95
N LEU A 4 -6.96 -56.17 -18.22
CA LEU A 4 -7.21 -54.92 -18.97
C LEU A 4 -8.37 -54.14 -18.34
N LYS A 5 -9.46 -54.84 -18.00
CA LYS A 5 -10.61 -54.20 -17.34
C LYS A 5 -10.22 -53.54 -16.02
N ARG A 6 -9.50 -54.25 -15.14
CA ARG A 6 -9.00 -53.68 -13.87
C ARG A 6 -8.11 -52.45 -14.06
N LYS A 7 -7.27 -52.41 -15.10
CA LYS A 7 -6.45 -51.23 -15.40
C LYS A 7 -7.31 -50.06 -15.90
N CYS A 8 -8.30 -50.36 -16.73
CA CYS A 8 -9.24 -49.35 -17.24
C CYS A 8 -10.08 -48.76 -16.11
N ASP A 9 -10.56 -49.58 -15.17
CA ASP A 9 -11.34 -49.14 -14.00
C ASP A 9 -10.49 -48.15 -13.16
N LYS A 10 -9.21 -48.47 -12.89
CA LYS A 10 -8.30 -47.54 -12.19
C LYS A 10 -8.07 -46.22 -12.91
N LEU A 11 -7.94 -46.26 -14.23
CA LEU A 11 -7.77 -45.07 -15.06
C LEU A 11 -9.04 -44.19 -15.02
N GLU A 12 -10.21 -44.82 -14.93
CA GLU A 12 -11.50 -44.15 -14.79
C GLU A 12 -11.64 -43.46 -13.43
N ASP A 13 -11.31 -44.14 -12.33
CA ASP A 13 -11.30 -43.54 -10.99
C ASP A 13 -10.43 -42.27 -10.95
N ARG A 14 -9.23 -42.34 -11.54
CA ARG A 14 -8.33 -41.19 -11.65
C ARG A 14 -8.92 -40.05 -12.50
N ALA A 15 -9.62 -40.39 -13.58
CA ALA A 15 -10.26 -39.38 -14.42
C ALA A 15 -11.40 -38.67 -13.69
N GLU A 16 -12.12 -39.38 -12.81
CA GLU A 16 -13.14 -38.80 -11.92
C GLU A 16 -12.50 -37.82 -10.93
N ASP A 17 -11.40 -38.21 -10.26
CA ASP A 17 -10.64 -37.34 -9.34
C ASP A 17 -10.15 -36.04 -10.03
N VAL A 18 -9.58 -36.18 -11.23
CA VAL A 18 -9.11 -35.03 -12.04
C VAL A 18 -10.29 -34.11 -12.39
N LYS A 19 -11.44 -34.68 -12.74
CA LYS A 19 -12.65 -33.92 -13.09
C LYS A 19 -13.21 -33.17 -11.88
N GLU A 20 -13.19 -33.76 -10.69
CA GLU A 20 -13.61 -33.09 -9.45
C GLU A 20 -12.68 -31.92 -9.10
N LYS A 21 -11.35 -32.14 -9.16
CA LYS A 21 -10.34 -31.08 -8.96
C LYS A 21 -10.51 -29.92 -9.95
N LEU A 22 -10.80 -30.23 -11.22
CA LEU A 22 -11.05 -29.22 -12.24
C LEU A 22 -12.35 -28.44 -11.99
N LYS A 23 -13.42 -29.13 -11.59
CA LYS A 23 -14.70 -28.48 -11.25
C LYS A 23 -14.52 -27.45 -10.14
N TYR A 24 -13.73 -27.79 -9.11
CA TYR A 24 -13.39 -26.85 -8.04
C TYR A 24 -12.53 -25.68 -8.55
N ALA A 25 -11.48 -25.97 -9.32
CA ALA A 25 -10.55 -24.96 -9.82
C ALA A 25 -11.15 -24.00 -10.86
N GLU A 26 -11.99 -24.49 -11.77
CA GLU A 26 -12.66 -23.71 -12.80
C GLU A 26 -13.86 -22.92 -12.23
N GLY A 27 -14.58 -23.50 -11.26
CA GLY A 27 -15.77 -22.90 -10.66
C GLY A 27 -15.47 -21.84 -9.60
N LEU A 28 -14.57 -22.13 -8.65
CA LEU A 28 -14.29 -21.25 -7.51
C LEU A 28 -13.10 -20.32 -7.75
N LEU A 29 -12.09 -20.78 -8.48
CA LEU A 29 -10.80 -20.08 -8.64
C LEU A 29 -10.62 -19.49 -10.04
N LEU A 30 -11.61 -19.61 -10.93
CA LEU A 30 -11.59 -19.12 -12.32
C LEU A 30 -10.34 -19.58 -13.12
N LYS A 31 -9.74 -20.73 -12.74
CA LYS A 31 -8.52 -21.22 -13.40
C LYS A 31 -8.85 -21.87 -14.73
N LYS A 32 -7.99 -21.67 -15.74
CA LYS A 32 -8.14 -22.31 -17.06
C LYS A 32 -7.41 -23.66 -17.09
N ARG A 33 -8.09 -24.71 -17.57
CA ARG A 33 -7.50 -26.04 -17.78
C ARG A 33 -6.44 -26.06 -18.88
N ARG A 34 -5.39 -26.87 -18.70
CA ARG A 34 -4.36 -27.08 -19.73
C ARG A 34 -4.87 -27.98 -20.87
N LYS A 35 -4.43 -27.70 -22.10
CA LYS A 35 -4.80 -28.49 -23.29
C LYS A 35 -4.40 -29.97 -23.18
N VAL A 36 -3.28 -30.27 -22.50
CA VAL A 36 -2.84 -31.65 -22.27
C VAL A 36 -3.83 -32.44 -21.43
N VAL A 37 -4.45 -31.79 -20.44
CA VAL A 37 -5.47 -32.40 -19.57
C VAL A 37 -6.77 -32.62 -20.34
N GLU A 38 -7.17 -31.65 -21.16
CA GLU A 38 -8.33 -31.77 -22.05
C GLU A 38 -8.20 -32.94 -23.02
N LYS A 39 -7.06 -33.03 -23.73
CA LYS A 39 -6.78 -34.12 -24.67
C LYS A 39 -6.73 -35.48 -23.95
N TRP A 40 -6.12 -35.53 -22.78
CA TRP A 40 -6.07 -36.73 -21.96
C TRP A 40 -7.47 -37.22 -21.57
N MET A 41 -8.36 -36.33 -21.11
CA MET A 41 -9.74 -36.70 -20.75
C MET A 41 -10.52 -37.27 -21.95
N VAL A 42 -10.35 -36.69 -23.14
CA VAL A 42 -10.96 -37.21 -24.37
C VAL A 42 -10.45 -38.61 -24.69
N ASN A 43 -9.15 -38.84 -24.56
CA ASN A 43 -8.53 -40.14 -24.82
C ASN A 43 -8.99 -41.20 -23.80
N VAL A 44 -9.13 -40.85 -22.52
CA VAL A 44 -9.65 -41.76 -21.48
C VAL A 44 -11.09 -42.18 -21.78
N ALA A 45 -11.94 -41.23 -22.19
CA ALA A 45 -13.32 -41.55 -22.57
C ALA A 45 -13.39 -42.48 -23.80
N SER A 46 -12.52 -42.24 -24.79
CA SER A 46 -12.43 -43.06 -26.00
C SER A 46 -11.98 -44.49 -25.67
N ILE A 47 -10.90 -44.65 -24.91
CA ILE A 47 -10.34 -45.97 -24.60
C ILE A 47 -11.28 -46.81 -23.73
N LYS A 48 -12.02 -46.16 -22.82
CA LYS A 48 -13.07 -46.80 -22.02
C LYS A 48 -14.13 -47.45 -22.91
N ASN A 49 -14.63 -46.72 -23.91
CA ASN A 49 -15.62 -47.24 -24.84
C ASN A 49 -15.07 -48.44 -25.64
N GLU A 50 -13.82 -48.36 -26.09
CA GLU A 50 -13.18 -49.47 -26.81
C GLU A 50 -13.01 -50.73 -25.94
N VAL A 51 -12.61 -50.58 -24.67
CA VAL A 51 -12.48 -51.69 -23.72
C VAL A 51 -13.84 -52.32 -23.43
N GLN A 52 -14.91 -51.53 -23.32
CA GLN A 52 -16.28 -52.02 -23.12
C GLN A 52 -16.79 -52.82 -24.32
N GLN A 53 -16.64 -52.30 -25.54
CA GLN A 53 -17.02 -53.00 -26.77
C GLN A 53 -16.25 -54.31 -26.94
N MET A 54 -14.94 -54.30 -26.60
CA MET A 54 -14.15 -55.53 -26.61
C MET A 54 -14.66 -56.54 -25.59
N GLY A 55 -15.02 -56.08 -24.38
CA GLY A 55 -15.60 -56.92 -23.34
C GLY A 55 -16.91 -57.60 -23.76
N GLN A 56 -17.77 -56.90 -24.50
CA GLN A 56 -19.01 -57.45 -25.07
C GLN A 56 -18.72 -58.54 -26.11
N LYS A 57 -17.80 -58.28 -27.06
CA LYS A 57 -17.40 -59.28 -28.08
C LYS A 57 -16.82 -60.56 -27.48
N VAL A 58 -16.07 -60.46 -26.38
CA VAL A 58 -15.55 -61.63 -25.64
C VAL A 58 -16.69 -62.39 -24.95
N ARG A 59 -17.71 -61.69 -24.45
CA ARG A 59 -18.85 -62.30 -23.74
C ARG A 59 -19.82 -63.00 -24.69
N GLU A 60 -20.02 -62.47 -25.89
CA GLU A 60 -20.88 -63.02 -26.94
C GLU A 60 -20.28 -64.25 -27.65
N ARG A 61 -19.08 -64.70 -27.26
CA ARG A 61 -18.34 -65.82 -27.88
C ARG A 61 -18.21 -65.69 -29.41
N SER A 62 -18.21 -64.46 -29.93
CA SER A 62 -18.06 -64.20 -31.36
C SER A 62 -16.64 -64.59 -31.79
N TRP A 63 -16.49 -65.73 -32.48
CA TRP A 63 -15.22 -66.40 -32.84
C TRP A 63 -14.42 -65.70 -33.95
N PHE A 64 -14.23 -64.38 -33.87
CA PHE A 64 -13.20 -63.74 -34.68
C PHE A 64 -11.82 -64.34 -34.35
N SER A 65 -10.93 -64.39 -35.34
CA SER A 65 -9.57 -64.94 -35.22
C SER A 65 -8.89 -64.51 -33.92
N LEU A 66 -8.58 -65.48 -33.05
CA LEU A 66 -7.96 -65.28 -31.73
C LEU A 66 -6.77 -64.31 -31.78
N LEU A 67 -5.94 -64.43 -32.83
CA LEU A 67 -4.81 -63.54 -33.12
C LEU A 67 -5.17 -62.06 -33.23
N LYS A 68 -6.29 -61.69 -33.87
CA LYS A 68 -6.73 -60.29 -33.98
C LYS A 68 -7.18 -59.74 -32.62
N LEU A 69 -7.81 -60.59 -31.81
CA LEU A 69 -8.31 -60.22 -30.49
C LEU A 69 -7.16 -60.02 -29.49
N GLU A 70 -6.16 -60.91 -29.52
CA GLU A 70 -4.94 -60.78 -28.72
C GLU A 70 -4.15 -59.52 -29.06
N ARG A 71 -3.94 -59.24 -30.35
CA ARG A 71 -3.26 -58.01 -30.81
C ARG A 71 -4.00 -56.76 -30.34
N LYS A 72 -5.33 -56.73 -30.47
CA LYS A 72 -6.12 -55.58 -30.03
C LYS A 72 -6.08 -55.44 -28.50
N MET A 73 -6.15 -56.54 -27.75
CA MET A 73 -6.09 -56.51 -26.28
C MET A 73 -4.72 -56.05 -25.77
N LYS A 74 -3.62 -56.46 -26.42
CA LYS A 74 -2.27 -55.99 -26.11
C LYS A 74 -2.15 -54.48 -26.33
N ARG A 75 -2.58 -54.00 -27.50
CA ARG A 75 -2.59 -52.56 -27.83
C ARG A 75 -3.35 -51.72 -26.80
N LEU A 76 -4.59 -52.08 -26.49
CA LEU A 76 -5.38 -51.37 -25.48
C LEU A 76 -4.73 -51.42 -24.09
N THR A 77 -4.04 -52.50 -23.75
CA THR A 77 -3.33 -52.59 -22.46
C THR A 77 -2.16 -51.62 -22.39
N GLU A 78 -1.44 -51.44 -23.50
CA GLU A 78 -0.34 -50.48 -23.62
C GLU A 78 -0.88 -49.04 -23.55
N GLU A 79 -1.88 -48.71 -24.35
CA GLU A 79 -2.52 -47.38 -24.36
C GLU A 79 -3.14 -47.00 -23.01
N VAL A 80 -3.81 -47.93 -22.30
CA VAL A 80 -4.31 -47.67 -20.94
C VAL A 80 -3.16 -47.38 -19.96
N THR A 81 -2.02 -48.04 -20.13
CA THR A 81 -0.86 -47.83 -19.24
C THR A 81 -0.17 -46.50 -19.51
N ASP A 82 -0.06 -46.12 -20.79
CA ASP A 82 0.46 -44.82 -21.22
C ASP A 82 -0.43 -43.67 -20.74
N LEU A 83 -1.75 -43.79 -20.88
CA LEU A 83 -2.69 -42.80 -20.34
C LEU A 83 -2.63 -42.71 -18.81
N ASP A 84 -2.47 -43.83 -18.11
CA ASP A 84 -2.30 -43.81 -16.64
C ASP A 84 -1.06 -43.01 -16.22
N GLN A 85 0.05 -43.16 -16.94
CA GLN A 85 1.28 -42.39 -16.72
C GLN A 85 1.11 -40.90 -17.05
N GLN A 86 0.49 -40.57 -18.18
CA GLN A 86 0.20 -39.19 -18.56
C GLN A 86 -0.74 -38.49 -17.57
N GLY A 87 -1.63 -39.25 -16.94
CA GLY A 87 -2.59 -38.76 -15.95
C GLY A 87 -1.96 -38.30 -14.62
N GLN A 88 -0.64 -38.38 -14.46
CA GLN A 88 0.07 -37.88 -13.27
C GLN A 88 0.21 -36.36 -13.25
N PHE A 89 0.19 -35.70 -14.42
CA PHE A 89 0.26 -34.23 -14.59
C PHE A 89 1.26 -33.53 -13.64
N PRO A 90 2.57 -33.77 -13.77
CA PRO A 90 3.58 -33.16 -12.90
C PRO A 90 3.57 -31.62 -12.96
N ASP A 91 3.13 -31.04 -14.08
CA ASP A 91 2.99 -29.59 -14.27
C ASP A 91 1.63 -29.02 -13.81
N GLY A 92 0.81 -29.83 -13.14
CA GLY A 92 -0.51 -29.47 -12.63
C GLY A 92 -1.66 -29.52 -13.66
N LEU A 93 -2.89 -29.40 -13.17
CA LEU A 93 -4.12 -29.57 -13.98
C LEU A 93 -4.60 -28.29 -14.69
N THR A 94 -4.27 -27.15 -14.14
CA THR A 94 -4.68 -25.83 -14.64
C THR A 94 -3.45 -24.98 -14.93
N PHE A 95 -3.62 -23.96 -15.76
CA PHE A 95 -2.72 -22.82 -15.70
C PHE A 95 -2.96 -22.18 -14.34
N GLY A 96 -1.92 -22.11 -13.51
CA GLY A 96 -1.97 -21.19 -12.39
C GLY A 96 -2.30 -19.82 -12.97
N HIS A 97 -3.35 -19.16 -12.46
CA HIS A 97 -3.25 -17.72 -12.36
C HIS A 97 -2.08 -17.48 -11.40
N GLY A 98 -0.85 -17.48 -11.92
CA GLY A 98 0.10 -16.50 -11.44
C GLY A 98 -0.64 -15.19 -11.59
N ASN A 99 -0.76 -14.43 -10.49
CA ASN A 99 -1.30 -13.07 -10.52
C ASN A 99 -0.81 -12.44 -11.83
N GLN A 100 -1.72 -12.01 -12.71
CA GLN A 100 -1.27 -11.33 -13.91
C GLN A 100 -0.26 -10.28 -13.45
N PRO A 101 0.95 -10.26 -14.02
CA PRO A 101 1.98 -9.39 -13.51
C PRO A 101 1.43 -7.97 -13.60
N THR A 102 1.16 -7.38 -12.44
CA THR A 102 0.42 -6.12 -12.36
C THR A 102 1.44 -5.04 -12.16
N GLU A 103 1.42 -4.05 -13.05
CA GLU A 103 2.22 -2.85 -12.87
C GLU A 103 1.89 -2.22 -11.52
N LEU A 104 2.91 -2.00 -10.70
CA LEU A 104 2.73 -1.40 -9.39
C LEU A 104 2.63 0.12 -9.55
N ILE A 105 1.65 0.72 -8.86
CA ILE A 105 1.51 2.18 -8.83
C ILE A 105 2.79 2.77 -8.24
N THR A 106 3.40 3.69 -8.97
CA THR A 106 4.63 4.34 -8.56
C THR A 106 4.58 5.83 -8.88
N THR A 107 5.36 6.63 -8.16
CA THR A 107 5.56 8.05 -8.42
C THR A 107 6.90 8.24 -9.12
N ASN A 108 7.04 9.28 -9.95
CA ASN A 108 8.31 9.60 -10.61
C ASN A 108 9.49 9.58 -9.62
N LEU A 109 10.59 8.92 -10.03
CA LEU A 109 11.87 9.02 -9.33
C LEU A 109 12.43 10.43 -9.54
N ILE A 110 12.65 11.11 -8.42
CA ILE A 110 13.32 12.42 -8.38
C ILE A 110 14.75 12.19 -7.88
N GLY A 111 15.70 12.87 -8.51
CA GLY A 111 17.12 12.76 -8.19
C GLY A 111 17.92 11.87 -9.14
N GLN A 112 19.14 12.31 -9.43
CA GLN A 112 20.08 11.61 -10.31
C GLN A 112 20.58 10.32 -9.65
N THR A 113 20.69 10.32 -8.33
CA THR A 113 21.15 9.16 -7.54
C THR A 113 20.26 7.94 -7.75
N PHE A 114 18.93 8.13 -7.80
CA PHE A 114 17.98 7.05 -8.06
C PHE A 114 18.15 6.44 -9.46
N GLN A 115 18.40 7.27 -10.48
CA GLN A 115 18.64 6.79 -11.84
C GLN A 115 19.97 6.03 -11.95
N GLN A 116 21.02 6.51 -11.27
CA GLN A 116 22.30 5.80 -11.20
C GLN A 116 22.13 4.43 -10.55
N HIS A 117 21.46 4.34 -9.41
CA HIS A 117 21.17 3.06 -8.75
C HIS A 117 20.37 2.11 -9.64
N LYS A 118 19.36 2.63 -10.35
CA LYS A 118 18.57 1.86 -11.32
C LYS A 118 19.46 1.26 -12.41
N ASN A 119 20.34 2.07 -13.00
CA ASN A 119 21.26 1.65 -14.07
C ASN A 119 22.26 0.58 -13.56
N MET A 120 22.79 0.74 -12.35
CA MET A 120 23.68 -0.25 -11.74
C MET A 120 22.98 -1.60 -11.55
N ILE A 121 21.73 -1.60 -11.08
CA ILE A 121 20.95 -2.83 -10.90
C ILE A 121 20.70 -3.51 -12.24
N TRP A 122 20.35 -2.76 -13.28
CA TRP A 122 20.21 -3.27 -14.64
C TRP A 122 21.49 -3.92 -15.16
N GLU A 123 22.64 -3.28 -14.94
CA GLU A 123 23.94 -3.83 -15.33
C GLU A 123 24.20 -5.16 -14.61
N TRP A 124 23.97 -5.23 -13.31
CA TRP A 124 24.17 -6.45 -12.52
C TRP A 124 23.22 -7.58 -12.86
N LEU A 125 21.98 -7.25 -13.26
CA LEU A 125 21.04 -8.25 -13.77
C LEU A 125 21.55 -8.92 -15.04
N GLY A 126 22.38 -8.25 -15.85
CA GLY A 126 23.06 -8.84 -17.02
C GLY A 126 24.34 -9.62 -16.72
N ARG A 127 24.92 -9.52 -15.51
CA ARG A 127 26.19 -10.17 -15.16
C ARG A 127 25.99 -11.61 -14.67
N ASP A 128 26.80 -12.54 -15.17
CA ASP A 128 26.72 -13.96 -14.81
C ASP A 128 27.18 -14.25 -13.37
N ASN A 129 28.08 -13.42 -12.83
CA ASN A 129 28.65 -13.58 -11.49
C ASN A 129 27.86 -12.86 -10.39
N VAL A 130 26.70 -12.28 -10.72
CA VAL A 130 25.82 -11.60 -9.75
C VAL A 130 24.47 -12.30 -9.75
N SER A 131 24.18 -13.01 -8.66
CA SER A 131 22.94 -13.78 -8.47
C SER A 131 22.03 -13.17 -7.41
N LYS A 132 22.61 -12.41 -6.47
CA LYS A 132 21.97 -11.77 -5.33
C LYS A 132 22.34 -10.29 -5.27
N ILE A 133 21.33 -9.43 -5.33
CA ILE A 133 21.48 -7.98 -5.24
C ILE A 133 20.79 -7.49 -3.96
N GLY A 134 21.55 -6.85 -3.08
CA GLY A 134 21.05 -6.28 -1.83
C GLY A 134 20.95 -4.76 -1.88
N VAL A 135 19.77 -4.20 -1.66
CA VAL A 135 19.57 -2.75 -1.54
C VAL A 135 19.25 -2.42 -0.09
N TYR A 136 20.09 -1.61 0.55
CA TYR A 136 19.94 -1.31 1.97
C TYR A 136 19.99 0.19 2.27
N GLY A 137 19.49 0.57 3.45
CA GLY A 137 19.40 1.97 3.87
C GLY A 137 18.32 2.22 4.92
N MET A 138 18.27 3.41 5.49
CA MET A 138 17.33 3.75 6.57
C MET A 138 15.85 3.61 6.13
N GLY A 139 14.92 3.49 7.08
CA GLY A 139 13.49 3.56 6.76
C GLY A 139 13.13 4.88 6.07
N GLY A 140 12.21 4.84 5.08
CA GLY A 140 11.73 6.06 4.42
C GLY A 140 12.63 6.65 3.33
N VAL A 141 13.82 6.07 3.06
CA VAL A 141 14.75 6.53 2.00
C VAL A 141 14.34 6.17 0.57
N GLY A 142 13.22 5.46 0.37
CA GLY A 142 12.71 5.13 -0.97
C GLY A 142 13.24 3.83 -1.61
N LYS A 143 13.80 2.89 -0.84
CA LYS A 143 14.24 1.56 -1.37
C LYS A 143 13.12 0.82 -2.11
N THR A 144 11.96 0.70 -1.48
CA THR A 144 10.78 0.05 -2.07
C THR A 144 10.39 0.78 -3.37
N THR A 145 10.37 2.12 -3.37
CA THR A 145 10.08 2.93 -4.56
C THR A 145 11.08 2.69 -5.70
N LEU A 146 12.39 2.60 -5.41
CA LEU A 146 13.40 2.26 -6.42
C LEU A 146 13.09 0.91 -7.08
N PHE A 147 12.78 -0.11 -6.28
CA PHE A 147 12.44 -1.41 -6.85
C PHE A 147 11.08 -1.44 -7.52
N THR A 148 10.10 -0.65 -7.09
CA THR A 148 8.81 -0.56 -7.82
C THR A 148 9.04 -0.19 -9.29
N HIS A 149 9.98 0.73 -9.56
CA HIS A 149 10.36 1.07 -10.93
C HIS A 149 11.07 -0.08 -11.65
N ILE A 150 12.06 -0.71 -11.00
CA ILE A 150 12.80 -1.84 -11.59
C ILE A 150 11.87 -3.02 -11.88
N HIS A 151 10.96 -3.32 -10.96
CA HIS A 151 9.92 -4.32 -11.13
C HIS A 151 9.11 -4.04 -12.39
N ASN A 152 8.57 -2.83 -12.54
CA ASN A 152 7.74 -2.46 -13.68
C ASN A 152 8.53 -2.51 -15.00
N GLU A 153 9.81 -2.09 -15.00
CA GLU A 153 10.66 -2.18 -16.19
C GLU A 153 10.99 -3.65 -16.55
N LEU A 154 11.30 -4.49 -15.57
CA LEU A 154 11.50 -5.93 -15.80
C LEU A 154 10.21 -6.61 -16.26
N LEU A 155 9.06 -6.18 -15.75
CA LEU A 155 7.74 -6.66 -16.14
C LEU A 155 7.43 -6.38 -17.61
N ALA A 156 7.84 -5.21 -18.09
CA ALA A 156 7.69 -4.80 -19.48
C ALA A 156 8.68 -5.52 -20.41
N HIS A 157 9.72 -6.16 -19.87
CA HIS A 157 10.76 -6.81 -20.66
C HIS A 157 10.44 -8.30 -20.90
N PRO A 158 10.26 -8.74 -22.15
CA PRO A 158 9.73 -10.09 -22.46
C PRO A 158 10.67 -11.25 -22.06
N ASP A 159 11.93 -10.94 -21.80
CA ASP A 159 12.95 -11.92 -21.44
C ASP A 159 12.96 -12.29 -19.95
N PHE A 160 12.26 -11.55 -19.09
CA PHE A 160 12.26 -11.76 -17.65
C PHE A 160 10.92 -12.29 -17.15
N THR A 161 10.99 -13.19 -16.17
CA THR A 161 9.83 -13.55 -15.34
C THR A 161 10.07 -12.94 -13.96
N VAL A 162 9.19 -12.07 -13.48
CA VAL A 162 9.37 -11.38 -12.20
C VAL A 162 8.32 -11.81 -11.20
N SER A 163 8.73 -11.99 -9.94
CA SER A 163 7.81 -12.06 -8.82
C SER A 163 8.24 -11.13 -7.70
N TRP A 164 7.29 -10.36 -7.18
CA TRP A 164 7.48 -9.47 -6.04
C TRP A 164 6.73 -10.00 -4.81
N MET A 165 7.38 -9.95 -3.66
CA MET A 165 6.73 -10.16 -2.38
C MET A 165 7.38 -9.33 -1.26
N THR A 166 6.54 -8.83 -0.36
CA THR A 166 7.00 -8.19 0.88
C THR A 166 7.13 -9.24 1.97
N VAL A 167 8.29 -9.31 2.61
CA VAL A 167 8.58 -10.24 3.69
C VAL A 167 7.84 -9.80 4.95
N SER A 168 7.12 -10.74 5.57
CA SER A 168 6.32 -10.46 6.75
C SER A 168 7.18 -10.14 7.97
N GLN A 169 6.72 -9.24 8.84
CA GLN A 169 7.37 -8.97 10.12
C GLN A 169 7.45 -10.22 11.01
N ASN A 170 6.40 -11.05 11.01
CA ASN A 170 6.39 -12.37 11.65
C ASN A 170 7.03 -13.38 10.70
N PHE A 171 8.33 -13.23 10.49
CA PHE A 171 9.11 -14.02 9.56
C PHE A 171 9.22 -15.49 10.02
N SER A 172 9.03 -16.41 9.09
CA SER A 172 9.47 -17.80 9.20
C SER A 172 9.79 -18.34 7.81
N ILE A 173 10.74 -19.27 7.73
CA ILE A 173 11.11 -19.92 6.46
C ILE A 173 9.89 -20.60 5.85
N ARG A 174 9.12 -21.35 6.64
CA ARG A 174 7.87 -21.97 6.17
C ARG A 174 6.90 -20.97 5.52
N LYS A 175 6.74 -19.78 6.09
CA LYS A 175 5.86 -18.73 5.54
C LYS A 175 6.42 -18.18 4.23
N LEU A 176 7.71 -17.86 4.20
CA LEU A 176 8.40 -17.40 2.97
C LEU A 176 8.22 -18.43 1.84
N GLN A 177 8.43 -19.72 2.12
CA GLN A 177 8.19 -20.81 1.18
C GLN A 177 6.74 -20.88 0.69
N SER A 178 5.75 -20.73 1.58
CA SER A 178 4.33 -20.69 1.20
C SER A 178 4.02 -19.52 0.28
N ASP A 179 4.56 -18.34 0.60
CA ASP A 179 4.30 -17.11 -0.15
C ASP A 179 4.95 -17.19 -1.55
N ILE A 180 6.16 -17.75 -1.67
CA ILE A 180 6.82 -18.04 -2.96
C ILE A 180 6.01 -19.07 -3.75
N ALA A 181 5.62 -20.20 -3.14
CA ALA A 181 4.86 -21.25 -3.81
C ALA A 181 3.55 -20.71 -4.39
N LYS A 182 2.85 -19.88 -3.61
CA LYS A 182 1.63 -19.20 -4.04
C LYS A 182 1.85 -18.30 -5.25
N GLN A 183 2.94 -17.54 -5.30
CA GLN A 183 3.27 -16.67 -6.44
C GLN A 183 3.54 -17.45 -7.72
N ILE A 184 4.22 -18.59 -7.62
CA ILE A 184 4.55 -19.43 -8.78
C ILE A 184 3.45 -20.45 -9.12
N GLY A 185 2.35 -20.47 -8.36
CA GLY A 185 1.24 -21.41 -8.54
C GLY A 185 1.54 -22.85 -8.16
N LEU A 186 2.51 -23.08 -7.27
CA LEU A 186 2.87 -24.38 -6.70
C LEU A 186 2.06 -24.63 -5.42
N GLU A 187 1.44 -25.80 -5.33
CA GLU A 187 0.84 -26.28 -4.08
C GLU A 187 1.88 -27.10 -3.30
N LEU A 188 2.17 -26.67 -2.06
CA LEU A 188 3.03 -27.41 -1.13
C LEU A 188 2.16 -28.19 -0.15
N GLU A 189 2.56 -29.40 0.23
CA GLU A 189 1.77 -30.20 1.16
C GLU A 189 1.85 -29.63 2.58
N ASN A 190 0.74 -29.69 3.31
CA ASN A 190 0.66 -29.18 4.68
C ASN A 190 1.52 -30.02 5.66
N GLY A 191 1.78 -31.28 5.34
CA GLY A 191 2.60 -32.19 6.15
C GLY A 191 4.10 -32.02 5.92
N ASP A 192 4.52 -31.35 4.84
CA ASP A 192 5.93 -31.20 4.50
C ASP A 192 6.66 -30.32 5.53
N ASP A 193 7.85 -30.76 5.93
CA ASP A 193 8.80 -29.93 6.66
C ASP A 193 9.48 -28.89 5.76
N GLU A 194 10.20 -27.94 6.35
CA GLU A 194 10.84 -26.86 5.60
C GLU A 194 11.87 -27.38 4.57
N ARG A 195 12.56 -28.49 4.83
CA ARG A 195 13.54 -29.05 3.88
C ARG A 195 12.86 -29.68 2.69
N GLN A 196 11.79 -30.43 2.92
CA GLN A 196 10.97 -31.03 1.86
C GLN A 196 10.36 -29.93 0.97
N ARG A 197 9.87 -28.85 1.59
CA ARG A 197 9.32 -27.69 0.87
C ARG A 197 10.37 -26.99 0.02
N ALA A 198 11.58 -26.79 0.54
CA ALA A 198 12.70 -26.25 -0.24
C ALA A 198 13.05 -27.16 -1.43
N ALA A 199 13.09 -28.48 -1.21
CA ALA A 199 13.35 -29.46 -2.26
C ALA A 199 12.25 -29.48 -3.34
N ASN A 200 11.00 -29.19 -2.98
CA ASN A 200 9.87 -29.08 -3.90
C ASN A 200 9.85 -27.73 -4.65
N LEU A 201 10.28 -26.63 -4.01
CA LEU A 201 10.36 -25.30 -4.63
C LEU A 201 11.47 -25.19 -5.69
N ALA A 202 12.64 -25.73 -5.41
CA ALA A 202 13.82 -25.53 -6.26
C ALA A 202 13.61 -25.97 -7.73
N PRO A 203 13.06 -27.17 -8.03
CA PRO A 203 12.80 -27.58 -9.41
C PRO A 203 11.80 -26.65 -10.13
N SER A 204 10.74 -26.21 -9.45
CA SER A 204 9.74 -25.32 -10.03
C SER A 204 10.34 -23.95 -10.40
N LEU A 205 11.20 -23.41 -9.54
CA LEU A 205 11.89 -22.15 -9.78
C LEU A 205 12.96 -22.28 -10.88
N ARG A 206 13.70 -23.38 -10.94
CA ARG A 206 14.70 -23.64 -12.02
C ARG A 206 14.08 -23.66 -13.41
N ASN A 207 12.84 -24.13 -13.52
CA ASN A 207 12.14 -24.21 -14.81
C ASN A 207 11.63 -22.84 -15.31
N MET A 208 11.70 -21.79 -14.49
CA MET A 208 11.32 -20.44 -14.90
C MET A 208 12.48 -19.74 -15.59
N LYS A 209 12.30 -19.41 -16.86
CA LYS A 209 13.32 -18.73 -17.67
C LYS A 209 13.58 -17.32 -17.11
N ASN A 210 14.85 -17.02 -16.83
CA ASN A 210 15.34 -15.72 -16.36
C ASN A 210 14.47 -15.15 -15.22
N PHE A 211 14.24 -15.97 -14.20
CA PHE A 211 13.36 -15.60 -13.11
C PHE A 211 14.06 -14.61 -12.15
N VAL A 212 13.39 -13.52 -11.81
CA VAL A 212 13.84 -12.55 -10.81
C VAL A 212 12.85 -12.51 -9.67
N LEU A 213 13.31 -12.93 -8.49
CA LEU A 213 12.54 -12.86 -7.24
C LEU A 213 12.94 -11.60 -6.48
N ILE A 214 11.97 -10.72 -6.21
CA ILE A 214 12.14 -9.51 -5.41
C ILE A 214 11.53 -9.74 -4.02
N LEU A 215 12.38 -9.71 -3.00
CA LEU A 215 12.00 -9.77 -1.58
C LEU A 215 12.12 -8.39 -0.94
N ASP A 216 11.00 -7.74 -0.66
CA ASP A 216 10.97 -6.42 -0.04
C ASP A 216 10.87 -6.51 1.49
N ASP A 217 11.57 -5.62 2.20
CA ASP A 217 11.64 -5.50 3.67
C ASP A 217 12.20 -6.74 4.40
N VAL A 218 13.31 -7.30 3.91
CA VAL A 218 14.01 -8.41 4.56
C VAL A 218 14.72 -7.92 5.83
N ARG A 219 14.37 -8.51 6.98
CA ARG A 219 14.90 -8.10 8.31
C ARG A 219 15.77 -9.15 8.99
N GLN A 220 15.71 -10.40 8.55
CA GLN A 220 16.43 -11.53 9.12
C GLN A 220 17.20 -12.24 8.01
N ASP A 221 18.37 -12.78 8.34
CA ASP A 221 19.15 -13.60 7.43
C ASP A 221 18.57 -15.02 7.29
N PHE A 222 18.87 -15.65 6.16
CA PHE A 222 18.50 -17.01 5.81
C PHE A 222 19.37 -17.51 4.65
N GLU A 223 19.47 -18.83 4.49
CA GLU A 223 20.18 -19.44 3.36
C GLU A 223 19.24 -19.67 2.17
N PRO A 224 19.35 -18.90 1.05
CA PRO A 224 18.34 -18.91 0.00
C PRO A 224 18.09 -20.29 -0.63
N TYR A 225 19.15 -21.07 -0.83
CA TYR A 225 19.01 -22.39 -1.44
C TYR A 225 18.64 -23.47 -0.43
N LEU A 226 19.39 -23.60 0.67
CA LEU A 226 19.24 -24.70 1.61
C LEU A 226 17.97 -24.61 2.47
N GLU A 227 17.58 -23.41 2.88
CA GLU A 227 16.41 -23.21 3.74
C GLU A 227 15.15 -22.93 2.92
N VAL A 228 15.25 -22.14 1.85
CA VAL A 228 14.07 -21.68 1.10
C VAL A 228 13.85 -22.46 -0.20
N GLY A 229 14.91 -22.97 -0.83
CA GLY A 229 14.83 -23.66 -2.11
C GLY A 229 14.93 -22.73 -3.32
N ILE A 230 15.61 -21.59 -3.21
CA ILE A 230 15.83 -20.63 -4.31
C ILE A 230 17.10 -21.02 -5.09
N PRO A 231 17.00 -21.53 -6.34
CA PRO A 231 18.13 -21.98 -7.14
C PRO A 231 18.83 -20.79 -7.81
N LEU A 232 19.92 -20.31 -7.21
CA LEU A 232 20.67 -19.16 -7.68
C LEU A 232 21.78 -19.58 -8.65
N GLY A 233 21.85 -18.96 -9.82
CA GLY A 233 22.86 -19.31 -10.83
C GLY A 233 22.68 -18.64 -12.18
N ARG A 234 23.61 -18.93 -13.10
CA ARG A 234 23.58 -18.42 -14.48
C ARG A 234 22.42 -19.06 -15.24
N ASN A 235 21.49 -18.24 -15.74
CA ASN A 235 20.21 -18.65 -16.36
C ASN A 235 19.23 -19.37 -15.41
N GLU A 236 19.45 -19.29 -14.08
CA GLU A 236 18.50 -19.73 -13.06
C GLU A 236 17.77 -18.51 -12.44
N CYS A 237 17.48 -18.54 -11.14
CA CYS A 237 16.87 -17.44 -10.41
C CYS A 237 17.91 -16.37 -10.05
N LYS A 238 17.53 -15.10 -10.19
CA LYS A 238 18.21 -13.97 -9.53
C LYS A 238 17.36 -13.48 -8.37
N LEU A 239 18.01 -13.22 -7.25
CA LEU A 239 17.38 -12.70 -6.05
C LEU A 239 17.73 -11.23 -5.88
N ILE A 240 16.72 -10.40 -5.71
CA ILE A 240 16.86 -9.00 -5.33
C ILE A 240 16.19 -8.85 -3.96
N LEU A 241 16.83 -8.16 -3.02
CA LEU A 241 16.22 -7.89 -1.72
C LEU A 241 16.42 -6.45 -1.25
N THR A 242 15.42 -5.90 -0.54
CA THR A 242 15.62 -4.68 0.27
C THR A 242 15.83 -5.04 1.73
N SER A 243 16.67 -4.28 2.42
CA SER A 243 16.80 -4.35 3.88
C SER A 243 17.06 -2.99 4.50
N ARG A 244 16.86 -2.87 5.82
CA ARG A 244 17.39 -1.73 6.59
C ARG A 244 18.84 -1.93 7.00
N SER A 245 19.33 -3.17 6.99
CA SER A 245 20.64 -3.56 7.49
C SER A 245 21.54 -4.05 6.36
N SER A 246 22.76 -3.51 6.26
CA SER A 246 23.78 -4.08 5.37
C SER A 246 24.13 -5.50 5.82
N ASP A 247 24.20 -5.74 7.13
CA ASP A 247 24.63 -7.03 7.69
C ASP A 247 23.69 -8.16 7.27
N VAL A 248 22.39 -7.88 7.10
CA VAL A 248 21.43 -8.86 6.57
C VAL A 248 21.77 -9.21 5.12
N CYS A 249 22.07 -8.22 4.27
CA CYS A 249 22.53 -8.47 2.90
C CYS A 249 23.84 -9.26 2.86
N ASP A 250 24.75 -8.98 3.78
CA ASP A 250 26.04 -9.65 3.91
C ASP A 250 25.90 -11.12 4.33
N LYS A 251 25.06 -11.40 5.33
CA LYS A 251 24.79 -12.76 5.80
C LYS A 251 24.05 -13.62 4.78
N ILE A 252 23.12 -13.03 4.02
CA ILE A 252 22.47 -13.70 2.87
C ILE A 252 23.47 -13.87 1.71
N GLY A 253 24.61 -13.17 1.75
CA GLY A 253 25.71 -13.27 0.80
C GLY A 253 25.43 -12.59 -0.53
N CYS A 254 24.80 -11.41 -0.53
CA CYS A 254 24.63 -10.60 -1.75
C CYS A 254 25.99 -10.24 -2.37
N GLU A 255 26.22 -10.58 -3.65
CA GLU A 255 27.48 -10.25 -4.32
C GLU A 255 27.55 -8.76 -4.70
N ALA A 256 26.40 -8.16 -4.98
CA ALA A 256 26.28 -6.74 -5.29
C ALA A 256 25.36 -6.05 -4.29
N LYS A 257 25.78 -4.87 -3.81
CA LYS A 257 25.02 -4.11 -2.81
C LYS A 257 24.98 -2.62 -3.16
N ILE A 258 23.83 -1.99 -2.92
CA ILE A 258 23.65 -0.53 -3.02
C ILE A 258 23.13 -0.01 -1.69
N LYS A 259 23.76 1.06 -1.20
CA LYS A 259 23.23 1.87 -0.11
C LYS A 259 22.37 2.99 -0.70
N VAL A 260 21.07 2.95 -0.46
CA VAL A 260 20.18 4.08 -0.74
C VAL A 260 20.30 5.05 0.43
N GLY A 261 20.94 6.19 0.15
CA GLY A 261 21.13 7.28 1.10
C GLY A 261 19.98 8.28 1.11
N GLU A 262 20.17 9.32 1.91
CA GLU A 262 19.35 10.53 1.89
C GLU A 262 19.56 11.31 0.59
N LEU A 263 18.56 12.10 0.20
CA LEU A 263 18.64 13.00 -0.96
C LEU A 263 19.60 14.16 -0.70
N SER A 264 20.23 14.67 -1.76
CA SER A 264 20.95 15.95 -1.69
C SER A 264 19.98 17.10 -1.37
N GLU A 265 20.48 18.25 -0.94
CA GLU A 265 19.61 19.42 -0.66
C GLU A 265 18.81 19.84 -1.90
N GLU A 266 19.41 19.72 -3.09
CA GLU A 266 18.80 20.04 -4.37
C GLU A 266 17.73 19.00 -4.75
N GLU A 267 18.03 17.71 -4.65
CA GLU A 267 17.06 16.63 -4.93
C GLU A 267 15.90 16.66 -3.93
N ALA A 268 16.18 16.98 -2.67
CA ALA A 268 15.18 17.16 -1.63
C ALA A 268 14.26 18.36 -1.92
N TRP A 269 14.83 19.48 -2.38
CA TRP A 269 14.07 20.66 -2.79
C TRP A 269 13.19 20.39 -4.01
N GLU A 270 13.72 19.69 -5.01
CA GLU A 270 12.96 19.25 -6.19
C GLU A 270 11.77 18.36 -5.78
N LEU A 271 12.00 17.37 -4.91
CA LEU A 271 10.94 16.51 -4.40
C LEU A 271 9.88 17.30 -3.61
N PHE A 272 10.31 18.22 -2.75
CA PHE A 272 9.43 19.07 -1.95
C PHE A 272 8.50 19.90 -2.84
N THR A 273 9.07 20.66 -3.76
CA THR A 273 8.32 21.53 -4.69
C THR A 273 7.40 20.75 -5.61
N HIS A 274 7.85 19.60 -6.13
CA HIS A 274 7.00 18.70 -6.92
C HIS A 274 5.78 18.22 -6.11
N LYS A 275 5.95 17.93 -4.82
CA LYS A 275 4.85 17.45 -3.94
C LYS A 275 3.90 18.55 -3.49
N LEU A 276 4.37 19.79 -3.41
CA LEU A 276 3.51 20.95 -3.19
C LEU A 276 2.56 21.23 -4.36
N GLU A 277 2.83 20.70 -5.57
CA GLU A 277 2.09 21.00 -6.80
C GLU A 277 2.01 22.51 -7.12
N HIS A 278 2.95 23.30 -6.58
CA HIS A 278 3.03 24.73 -6.81
C HIS A 278 3.49 25.00 -8.25
N ARG A 279 2.69 25.75 -9.02
CA ARG A 279 2.96 26.06 -10.44
C ARG A 279 3.60 27.44 -10.66
N GLY A 280 3.90 28.18 -9.60
CA GLY A 280 4.50 29.53 -9.66
C GLY A 280 5.97 29.57 -9.20
N ALA A 281 6.59 30.74 -9.36
CA ALA A 281 7.84 31.04 -8.66
C ALA A 281 7.50 31.54 -7.25
N LEU A 282 8.18 30.99 -6.24
CA LEU A 282 8.08 31.50 -4.87
C LEU A 282 8.80 32.85 -4.77
N SER A 283 8.35 33.73 -3.88
CA SER A 283 9.16 34.90 -3.52
C SER A 283 10.42 34.44 -2.77
N ALA A 284 11.50 35.22 -2.85
CA ALA A 284 12.80 34.84 -2.26
C ALA A 284 12.69 34.50 -0.76
N GLU A 285 11.94 35.30 0.01
CA GLU A 285 11.74 35.10 1.45
C GLU A 285 10.99 33.79 1.78
N ILE A 286 9.99 33.44 0.95
CA ILE A 286 9.21 32.22 1.10
C ILE A 286 10.04 31.00 0.67
N GLU A 287 10.81 31.12 -0.39
CA GLU A 287 11.72 30.07 -0.86
C GLU A 287 12.78 29.77 0.21
N ASP A 288 13.41 30.78 0.80
CA ASP A 288 14.41 30.61 1.85
C ASP A 288 13.85 29.86 3.07
N THR A 289 12.63 30.25 3.49
CA THR A 289 11.92 29.58 4.59
C THR A 289 11.59 28.13 4.24
N ALA A 290 11.03 27.89 3.05
CA ALA A 290 10.67 26.55 2.59
C ALA A 290 11.90 25.64 2.43
N ARG A 291 13.02 26.16 1.91
CA ARG A 291 14.29 25.45 1.85
C ARG A 291 14.82 25.11 3.23
N SER A 292 14.75 26.03 4.19
CA SER A 292 15.10 25.78 5.59
C SER A 292 14.25 24.66 6.20
N LEU A 293 12.95 24.62 5.93
CA LEU A 293 12.05 23.56 6.38
C LEU A 293 12.38 22.22 5.72
N THR A 294 12.61 22.19 4.40
CA THR A 294 13.05 20.98 3.68
C THR A 294 14.38 20.44 4.22
N LYS A 295 15.33 21.31 4.59
CA LYS A 295 16.58 20.90 5.24
C LYS A 295 16.34 20.19 6.57
N LYS A 296 15.32 20.56 7.35
CA LYS A 296 14.94 19.85 8.59
C LYS A 296 14.51 18.40 8.34
N CYS A 297 14.08 18.06 7.13
CA CYS A 297 13.77 16.67 6.76
C CYS A 297 15.01 15.78 6.57
N SER A 298 16.22 16.35 6.66
CA SER A 298 17.50 15.62 6.55
C SER A 298 17.58 14.75 5.29
N GLY A 299 17.07 15.25 4.17
CA GLY A 299 17.08 14.54 2.88
C GLY A 299 16.22 13.26 2.83
N LEU A 300 15.42 12.94 3.86
CA LEU A 300 14.57 11.75 3.86
C LEU A 300 13.31 11.98 3.00
N PRO A 301 13.10 11.24 1.90
CA PRO A 301 11.93 11.40 1.02
C PRO A 301 10.60 11.31 1.76
N LEU A 302 10.44 10.36 2.68
CA LEU A 302 9.20 10.25 3.47
C LEU A 302 8.94 11.52 4.29
N GLY A 303 9.96 12.06 4.98
CA GLY A 303 9.84 13.29 5.74
C GLY A 303 9.48 14.49 4.87
N ILE A 304 10.13 14.61 3.70
CA ILE A 304 9.87 15.67 2.72
C ILE A 304 8.45 15.61 2.18
N ILE A 305 7.99 14.41 1.77
CA ILE A 305 6.64 14.20 1.24
C ILE A 305 5.59 14.50 2.32
N THR A 306 5.80 14.04 3.55
CA THR A 306 4.92 14.32 4.68
C THR A 306 4.86 15.82 4.93
N MET A 307 6.01 16.50 5.01
CA MET A 307 6.07 17.93 5.24
C MET A 307 5.36 18.71 4.13
N ALA A 308 5.71 18.48 2.86
CA ALA A 308 5.06 19.12 1.72
C ALA A 308 3.56 18.83 1.68
N GLY A 309 3.14 17.60 2.00
CA GLY A 309 1.74 17.21 2.09
C GLY A 309 0.97 17.99 3.15
N SER A 310 1.53 18.16 4.35
CA SER A 310 0.95 19.00 5.41
C SER A 310 0.95 20.48 5.02
N MET A 311 1.91 20.91 4.22
CA MET A 311 1.91 22.28 3.69
C MET A 311 0.83 22.48 2.63
N LYS A 312 0.43 21.44 1.90
CA LYS A 312 -0.58 21.51 0.84
C LYS A 312 -1.96 21.94 1.36
N GLY A 313 -2.43 23.10 0.94
CA GLY A 313 -3.66 23.75 1.39
C GLY A 313 -4.89 23.05 0.86
N LYS A 314 -5.90 22.83 1.72
CA LYS A 314 -7.19 22.29 1.30
C LYS A 314 -8.39 23.20 1.58
N GLU A 315 -8.25 24.27 2.35
CA GLU A 315 -9.41 24.95 2.91
C GLU A 315 -9.48 26.40 2.48
N ASP A 316 -10.29 26.61 1.44
CA ASP A 316 -10.87 27.91 1.15
C ASP A 316 -11.88 28.23 2.27
N ILE A 317 -11.64 29.31 3.01
CA ILE A 317 -12.53 29.78 4.06
C ILE A 317 -13.46 30.84 3.46
N ILE A 318 -14.76 30.75 3.73
CA ILE A 318 -15.73 31.77 3.32
C ILE A 318 -15.33 33.12 3.96
N GLU A 319 -15.25 34.18 3.15
CA GLU A 319 -14.81 35.51 3.60
C GLU A 319 -15.63 35.99 4.82
N GLU A 320 -16.95 35.84 4.76
CA GLU A 320 -17.84 36.23 5.84
C GLU A 320 -17.58 35.43 7.13
N THR A 321 -17.30 34.13 7.03
CA THR A 321 -16.99 33.29 8.19
C THR A 321 -15.69 33.74 8.87
N LEU A 322 -14.68 34.14 8.09
CA LEU A 322 -13.42 34.62 8.65
C LEU A 322 -13.57 35.97 9.36
N ILE A 323 -14.40 36.87 8.82
CA ILE A 323 -14.70 38.15 9.46
C ILE A 323 -15.44 37.95 10.78
N GLU A 324 -16.42 37.05 10.81
CA GLU A 324 -17.13 36.69 12.04
C GLU A 324 -16.15 36.20 13.11
N HIS A 325 -15.19 35.33 12.76
CA HIS A 325 -14.14 34.90 13.70
C HIS A 325 -13.24 36.05 14.17
N PHE A 326 -12.92 37.03 13.32
CA PHE A 326 -12.15 38.19 13.75
C PHE A 326 -12.89 39.01 14.82
N ILE A 327 -14.21 39.06 14.74
CA ILE A 327 -15.03 39.77 15.72
C ILE A 327 -15.17 38.94 17.00
N ASP A 328 -15.45 37.64 16.90
CA ASP A 328 -15.59 36.76 18.06
C ASP A 328 -14.31 36.68 18.91
N GLU A 329 -13.14 36.78 18.25
CA GLU A 329 -11.82 36.81 18.90
C GLU A 329 -11.37 38.23 19.31
N GLY A 330 -12.20 39.22 19.08
CA GLY A 330 -11.98 40.61 19.48
C GLY A 330 -10.90 41.37 18.70
N PHE A 331 -10.46 40.86 17.55
CA PHE A 331 -9.49 41.54 16.68
C PHE A 331 -10.04 42.84 16.08
N VAL A 332 -11.37 43.00 16.08
CA VAL A 332 -12.10 44.12 15.47
C VAL A 332 -12.94 44.91 16.49
N ASP A 333 -12.73 44.67 17.78
CA ASP A 333 -13.53 45.22 18.89
C ASP A 333 -13.48 46.75 19.04
N GLY A 334 -14.47 47.27 19.79
CA GLY A 334 -14.52 48.66 20.24
C GLY A 334 -15.25 49.60 19.27
N LEU A 335 -16.10 49.06 18.39
CA LEU A 335 -16.85 49.83 17.40
C LEU A 335 -18.32 50.00 17.82
N ARG A 336 -18.93 51.09 17.34
CA ARG A 336 -20.27 51.53 17.80
C ARG A 336 -21.43 50.72 17.20
N SER A 337 -21.17 49.83 16.24
CA SER A 337 -22.18 48.99 15.60
C SER A 337 -21.58 47.76 14.93
N ARG A 338 -22.39 46.70 14.80
CA ARG A 338 -22.01 45.45 14.10
C ARG A 338 -21.57 45.69 12.66
N GLN A 339 -22.22 46.61 11.95
CA GLN A 339 -21.84 46.94 10.57
C GLN A 339 -20.42 47.53 10.50
N ALA A 340 -20.04 48.36 11.46
CA ALA A 340 -18.70 48.94 11.49
C ALA A 340 -17.62 47.86 11.75
N GLU A 341 -17.93 46.84 12.56
CA GLU A 341 -17.06 45.68 12.77
C GLU A 341 -16.88 44.87 11.48
N LEU A 342 -17.96 44.61 10.74
CA LEU A 342 -17.91 43.93 9.45
C LEU A 342 -17.08 44.73 8.42
N ASP A 343 -17.32 46.04 8.30
CA ASP A 343 -16.60 46.91 7.37
C ASP A 343 -15.09 46.96 7.67
N ARG A 344 -14.73 46.95 8.97
CA ARG A 344 -13.34 46.88 9.40
C ARG A 344 -12.73 45.49 9.15
N GLY A 345 -13.49 44.42 9.33
CA GLY A 345 -13.09 43.07 8.96
C GLY A 345 -12.74 42.95 7.48
N HIS A 346 -13.62 43.44 6.59
CA HIS A 346 -13.34 43.51 5.15
C HIS A 346 -12.10 44.35 4.84
N THR A 347 -11.88 45.45 5.55
CA THR A 347 -10.68 46.29 5.39
C THR A 347 -9.40 45.54 5.76
N VAL A 348 -9.43 44.73 6.82
CA VAL A 348 -8.29 43.89 7.23
C VAL A 348 -8.01 42.81 6.19
N LEU A 349 -9.04 42.09 5.72
CA LEU A 349 -8.87 41.06 4.69
C LEU A 349 -8.28 41.63 3.40
N LYS A 350 -8.80 42.76 2.92
CA LYS A 350 -8.27 43.43 1.74
C LYS A 350 -6.80 43.85 1.91
N LYS A 351 -6.38 44.23 3.12
CA LYS A 351 -4.96 44.51 3.40
C LYS A 351 -4.12 43.24 3.33
N LEU A 352 -4.58 42.13 3.91
CA LEU A 352 -3.91 40.83 3.87
C LEU A 352 -3.78 40.28 2.44
N GLU A 353 -4.81 40.49 1.61
CA GLU A 353 -4.77 40.19 0.17
C GLU A 353 -3.73 41.04 -0.55
N ASN A 354 -3.70 42.36 -0.30
CA ASN A 354 -2.75 43.27 -0.94
C ASN A 354 -1.28 42.97 -0.61
N VAL A 355 -1.02 42.34 0.54
CA VAL A 355 0.32 41.89 0.93
C VAL A 355 0.57 40.40 0.62
N CYS A 356 -0.30 39.78 -0.19
CA CYS A 356 -0.19 38.38 -0.64
C CYS A 356 -0.16 37.34 0.50
N LEU A 357 -0.69 37.66 1.68
CA LEU A 357 -0.85 36.69 2.77
C LEU A 357 -2.13 35.85 2.61
N LEU A 358 -3.11 36.39 1.88
CA LEU A 358 -4.35 35.70 1.49
C LEU A 358 -4.53 35.78 -0.03
N GLU A 359 -5.04 34.70 -0.62
CA GLU A 359 -5.53 34.65 -1.99
C GLU A 359 -7.06 34.66 -1.96
N ALA A 360 -7.67 35.60 -2.69
CA ALA A 360 -9.12 35.67 -2.83
C ALA A 360 -9.60 34.82 -4.02
N GLY A 361 -10.72 34.15 -3.85
CA GLY A 361 -11.38 33.33 -4.86
C GLY A 361 -12.89 33.47 -4.79
N LYS A 362 -13.56 32.97 -5.83
CA LYS A 362 -15.02 32.90 -5.91
C LYS A 362 -15.44 31.47 -6.22
N LYS A 363 -16.40 30.94 -5.47
CA LYS A 363 -17.01 29.63 -5.72
C LYS A 363 -18.53 29.73 -5.61
N TYR A 364 -19.23 28.89 -6.36
CA TYR A 364 -20.68 28.74 -6.23
C TYR A 364 -20.99 27.71 -5.14
N ASP A 365 -21.91 28.05 -4.24
CA ASP A 365 -22.44 27.07 -3.29
C ASP A 365 -23.48 26.14 -3.95
N GLU A 366 -23.95 25.12 -3.22
CA GLU A 366 -24.95 24.14 -3.70
C GLU A 366 -26.28 24.78 -4.18
N LYS A 367 -26.49 26.06 -3.90
CA LYS A 367 -27.67 26.84 -4.32
C LYS A 367 -27.34 27.82 -5.44
N GLU A 368 -26.22 27.62 -6.15
CA GLU A 368 -25.73 28.47 -7.23
C GLU A 368 -25.50 29.92 -6.81
N LYS A 369 -25.29 30.17 -5.51
CA LYS A 369 -24.93 31.52 -5.03
C LYS A 369 -23.42 31.66 -5.04
N GLU A 370 -22.95 32.70 -5.73
CA GLU A 370 -21.56 33.12 -5.69
C GLU A 370 -21.19 33.54 -4.26
N LYS A 371 -20.17 32.88 -3.69
CA LYS A 371 -19.56 33.24 -2.42
C LYS A 371 -18.08 33.53 -2.63
N LYS A 372 -17.59 34.50 -1.86
CA LYS A 372 -16.17 34.82 -1.81
C LYS A 372 -15.49 33.94 -0.78
N TYR A 373 -14.31 33.47 -1.15
CA TYR A 373 -13.47 32.69 -0.29
C TYR A 373 -12.09 33.30 -0.25
N VAL A 374 -11.41 33.12 0.87
CA VAL A 374 -10.00 33.43 1.02
C VAL A 374 -9.26 32.17 1.44
N LYS A 375 -8.03 32.03 0.97
CA LYS A 375 -7.14 30.95 1.40
C LYS A 375 -5.76 31.52 1.66
N MET A 376 -5.06 30.98 2.63
CA MET A 376 -3.62 31.23 2.74
C MET A 376 -2.89 30.37 1.73
N HIS A 377 -1.84 30.90 1.12
CA HIS A 377 -0.90 30.06 0.40
C HIS A 377 -0.32 29.01 1.37
N ASP A 378 -0.18 27.79 0.90
CA ASP A 378 0.30 26.58 1.59
C ASP A 378 1.47 26.83 2.55
N LEU A 379 2.47 27.58 2.08
CA LEU A 379 3.67 27.94 2.84
C LEU A 379 3.43 29.05 3.87
N VAL A 380 2.58 30.04 3.56
CA VAL A 380 2.19 31.11 4.49
C VAL A 380 1.43 30.52 5.67
N ARG A 381 0.57 29.53 5.41
CA ARG A 381 -0.15 28.79 6.44
C ARG A 381 0.82 28.06 7.39
N VAL A 382 1.84 27.41 6.85
CA VAL A 382 2.84 26.70 7.68
C VAL A 382 3.64 27.67 8.54
N MET A 383 4.06 28.80 7.97
CA MET A 383 4.74 29.87 8.71
C MET A 383 3.83 30.40 9.83
N ALA A 384 2.55 30.65 9.53
CA ALA A 384 1.57 31.11 10.51
C ALA A 384 1.35 30.09 11.64
N ILE A 385 1.26 28.79 11.33
CA ILE A 385 1.15 27.72 12.33
C ILE A 385 2.40 27.64 13.21
N GLN A 386 3.59 27.77 12.62
CA GLN A 386 4.85 27.75 13.37
C GLN A 386 4.95 28.95 14.31
N ILE A 387 4.65 30.16 13.82
CA ILE A 387 4.60 31.39 14.63
C ILE A 387 3.58 31.24 15.76
N ALA A 388 2.40 30.68 15.48
CA ALA A 388 1.35 30.42 16.45
C ALA A 388 1.82 29.46 17.58
N ARG A 389 2.51 28.38 17.21
CA ARG A 389 3.07 27.42 18.17
C ARG A 389 4.15 28.04 19.03
N GLU A 390 5.12 28.74 18.43
CA GLU A 390 6.30 29.26 19.12
C GLU A 390 6.01 30.50 19.97
N ASN A 391 5.18 31.43 19.46
CA ASN A 391 5.01 32.74 20.10
C ASN A 391 3.70 32.87 20.88
N PHE A 392 2.69 32.05 20.58
CA PHE A 392 1.35 32.20 21.12
C PHE A 392 0.85 30.98 21.89
N GLN A 393 1.67 29.93 22.01
CA GLN A 393 1.32 28.66 22.68
C GLN A 393 0.03 28.05 22.09
N PHE A 394 -0.08 27.99 20.76
CA PHE A 394 -1.22 27.39 20.08
C PHE A 394 -0.93 25.95 19.67
N CYS A 395 -1.94 25.10 19.76
CA CYS A 395 -1.96 23.78 19.17
C CYS A 395 -2.92 23.78 17.97
N VAL A 396 -2.43 23.43 16.79
CA VAL A 396 -3.23 23.37 15.57
C VAL A 396 -3.04 21.97 14.98
N GLU A 397 -4.10 21.18 15.03
CA GLU A 397 -4.21 19.81 14.50
C GLU A 397 -5.46 19.69 13.62
N ALA A 398 -5.80 20.77 12.91
CA ALA A 398 -6.98 20.83 12.05
C ALA A 398 -6.72 20.19 10.68
N GLY A 399 -7.70 19.46 10.14
CA GLY A 399 -7.61 18.83 8.81
C GLY A 399 -6.68 17.60 8.74
N GLU A 400 -6.20 17.11 9.88
CA GLU A 400 -5.24 16.00 10.01
C GLU A 400 -5.89 14.60 9.89
N GLN A 401 -7.20 14.54 9.63
CA GLN A 401 -7.99 13.29 9.52
C GLN A 401 -7.92 12.42 10.79
N LEU A 402 -7.79 13.07 11.95
CA LEU A 402 -7.74 12.40 13.24
C LEU A 402 -9.05 11.68 13.55
N LYS A 403 -8.92 10.45 14.05
CA LYS A 403 -10.05 9.64 14.55
C LYS A 403 -10.24 9.75 16.05
N ASP A 404 -9.17 10.05 16.77
CA ASP A 404 -9.14 10.27 18.22
C ASP A 404 -8.52 11.63 18.50
N ILE A 405 -8.82 12.21 19.67
CA ILE A 405 -8.10 13.42 20.11
C ILE A 405 -6.59 13.14 20.22
N PRO A 406 -5.73 14.18 20.03
CA PRO A 406 -4.31 14.04 20.23
C PRO A 406 -3.96 13.49 21.62
N GLY A 407 -2.90 12.69 21.72
CA GLY A 407 -2.42 12.11 22.97
C GLY A 407 -2.00 13.18 23.98
N GLU A 408 -1.86 12.81 25.25
CA GLU A 408 -1.55 13.73 26.35
C GLU A 408 -0.27 14.56 26.10
N GLU A 409 0.68 14.03 25.33
CA GLU A 409 1.92 14.72 24.96
C GLU A 409 1.69 16.02 24.15
N LYS A 410 0.53 16.18 23.52
CA LYS A 410 0.17 17.35 22.72
C LYS A 410 -0.57 18.43 23.53
N TRP A 411 -0.92 18.16 24.78
CA TRP A 411 -1.70 19.04 25.65
C TRP A 411 -0.82 19.70 26.71
N ALA A 412 0.08 20.60 26.28
CA ALA A 412 0.94 21.33 27.21
C ALA A 412 0.12 22.27 28.13
N GLU A 413 0.58 22.44 29.37
CA GLU A 413 -0.14 23.23 30.39
C GLU A 413 -0.24 24.72 30.06
N ASP A 414 0.66 25.23 29.21
CA ASP A 414 0.74 26.63 28.80
C ASP A 414 -0.04 26.96 27.53
N LEU A 415 -0.70 25.97 26.92
CA LEU A 415 -1.51 26.17 25.72
C LEU A 415 -2.63 27.18 25.96
N ARG A 416 -2.74 28.16 25.06
CA ARG A 416 -3.80 29.17 25.07
C ARG A 416 -4.92 28.88 24.08
N LYS A 417 -4.59 28.31 22.92
CA LYS A 417 -5.60 27.96 21.91
C LYS A 417 -5.34 26.60 21.31
N VAL A 418 -6.41 25.85 21.06
CA VAL A 418 -6.35 24.54 20.42
C VAL A 418 -7.37 24.50 19.30
N SER A 419 -6.96 24.08 18.10
CA SER A 419 -7.86 23.84 16.98
C SER A 419 -7.77 22.39 16.53
N LEU A 420 -8.91 21.70 16.56
CA LEU A 420 -9.10 20.31 16.08
C LEU A 420 -10.15 20.24 14.96
N MET A 421 -10.45 21.37 14.31
CA MET A 421 -11.43 21.45 13.21
C MET A 421 -11.05 20.54 12.03
N ASP A 422 -12.01 20.25 11.16
CA ASP A 422 -11.82 19.48 9.92
C ASP A 422 -11.25 18.05 10.10
N ASN A 423 -11.34 17.50 11.32
CA ASN A 423 -11.17 16.09 11.62
C ASN A 423 -12.52 15.37 11.64
N LEU A 424 -12.62 14.21 10.99
CA LEU A 424 -13.85 13.43 10.87
C LEU A 424 -13.97 12.47 12.05
N LEU A 425 -15.03 12.62 12.87
CA LEU A 425 -15.43 11.64 13.90
C LEU A 425 -14.43 11.50 15.07
N LEU A 426 -13.87 12.61 15.55
CA LEU A 426 -13.02 12.65 16.74
C LEU A 426 -13.73 11.99 17.95
N GLN A 427 -13.23 10.84 18.38
CA GLN A 427 -13.61 10.20 19.63
C GLN A 427 -12.69 10.67 20.75
N ILE A 428 -13.23 10.72 21.97
CA ILE A 428 -12.43 10.93 23.17
C ILE A 428 -12.28 9.60 23.90
N PRO A 429 -11.07 9.01 23.92
CA PRO A 429 -10.81 7.84 24.74
C PRO A 429 -11.02 8.17 26.23
N SER A 430 -11.66 7.26 26.98
CA SER A 430 -11.91 7.44 28.42
C SER A 430 -10.64 7.51 29.27
N SER A 431 -9.48 7.21 28.69
CA SER A 431 -8.17 7.20 29.33
C SER A 431 -7.41 8.52 29.24
N ILE A 432 -7.88 9.51 28.47
CA ILE A 432 -7.14 10.76 28.22
C ILE A 432 -7.79 11.89 29.02
N SER A 433 -7.00 12.63 29.80
CA SER A 433 -7.48 13.83 30.52
C SER A 433 -6.52 15.01 30.28
N PRO A 434 -6.79 15.85 29.26
CA PRO A 434 -5.95 16.99 28.93
C PRO A 434 -5.86 18.00 30.08
N LYS A 435 -4.63 18.39 30.46
CA LYS A 435 -4.39 19.43 31.47
C LYS A 435 -3.91 20.72 30.82
N CYS A 436 -4.83 21.62 30.50
CA CYS A 436 -4.52 22.93 29.88
C CYS A 436 -5.21 24.08 30.63
N PRO A 437 -4.73 24.47 31.82
CA PRO A 437 -5.38 25.48 32.67
C PRO A 437 -5.38 26.90 32.06
N ARG A 438 -4.59 27.15 31.01
CA ARG A 438 -4.49 28.45 30.34
C ARG A 438 -5.28 28.53 29.02
N LEU A 439 -6.02 27.48 28.69
CA LEU A 439 -6.78 27.43 27.45
C LEU A 439 -7.87 28.50 27.46
N THR A 440 -7.86 29.36 26.45
CA THR A 440 -8.88 30.41 26.23
C THR A 440 -9.76 30.10 25.04
N THR A 441 -9.26 29.40 24.02
CA THR A 441 -10.06 29.05 22.82
C THR A 441 -9.88 27.58 22.46
N LEU A 442 -10.99 26.87 22.27
CA LEU A 442 -11.01 25.53 21.68
C LEU A 442 -11.93 25.52 20.45
N MET A 443 -11.40 25.14 19.29
CA MET A 443 -12.13 25.07 18.03
C MET A 443 -12.37 23.61 17.62
N LEU A 444 -13.63 23.23 17.39
CA LEU A 444 -14.07 21.86 17.10
C LEU A 444 -15.04 21.82 15.92
N ASN A 445 -15.14 20.65 15.28
CA ASN A 445 -16.03 20.36 14.16
C ASN A 445 -17.50 20.10 14.57
N ASP A 446 -18.42 20.28 13.61
CA ASP A 446 -19.88 20.04 13.77
C ASP A 446 -20.26 18.58 14.10
N SER A 447 -19.34 17.63 13.91
CA SER A 447 -19.57 16.19 14.12
C SER A 447 -19.26 15.71 15.54
N PHE A 448 -18.96 16.62 16.47
CA PHE A 448 -18.58 16.28 17.83
C PHE A 448 -19.79 15.98 18.73
N ASP A 449 -19.83 14.81 19.38
CA ASP A 449 -20.87 14.50 20.36
C ASP A 449 -20.61 15.26 21.68
N LEU A 450 -21.35 16.35 21.87
CA LEU A 450 -21.31 17.21 23.06
C LEU A 450 -21.49 16.45 24.38
N LYS A 451 -22.11 15.26 24.39
CA LYS A 451 -22.27 14.45 25.62
C LYS A 451 -20.96 13.85 26.13
N SER A 452 -20.03 13.56 25.23
CA SER A 452 -18.71 13.00 25.58
C SER A 452 -17.73 14.09 26.07
N PHE A 453 -17.99 15.34 25.71
CA PHE A 453 -17.17 16.50 26.07
C PHE A 453 -17.24 16.83 27.58
N GLN A 454 -18.38 16.59 28.21
CA GLN A 454 -18.62 16.85 29.64
C GLN A 454 -17.82 15.92 30.58
N ILE A 455 -17.33 14.79 30.08
CA ILE A 455 -16.67 13.76 30.89
C ILE A 455 -15.15 13.98 30.99
N VAL A 456 -14.54 14.63 29.99
CA VAL A 456 -13.08 14.63 29.81
C VAL A 456 -12.44 15.93 30.30
N PHE A 457 -13.08 17.07 30.08
CA PHE A 457 -12.65 18.33 30.65
C PHE A 457 -13.34 18.50 32.00
N SER A 458 -12.69 18.03 33.06
CA SER A 458 -13.17 18.27 34.42
C SER A 458 -13.41 19.76 34.67
N VAL A 459 -14.31 20.07 35.61
CA VAL A 459 -14.87 21.41 35.93
C VAL A 459 -13.80 22.50 36.14
N THR A 460 -12.52 22.15 36.32
CA THR A 460 -11.39 23.09 36.47
C THR A 460 -10.86 23.71 35.17
N CYS A 461 -11.08 23.12 33.99
CA CYS A 461 -10.64 23.72 32.71
C CYS A 461 -11.67 24.68 32.10
N LEU A 462 -12.96 24.59 32.45
CA LEU A 462 -14.06 25.21 31.70
C LEU A 462 -14.50 26.58 32.22
N SER A 463 -13.91 27.11 33.30
CA SER A 463 -14.34 28.39 33.86
C SER A 463 -13.99 29.62 33.00
N SER A 464 -13.21 29.46 31.92
CA SER A 464 -12.70 30.59 31.11
C SER A 464 -12.46 30.27 29.62
N VAL A 465 -12.89 29.10 29.13
CA VAL A 465 -12.65 28.68 27.73
C VAL A 465 -13.80 29.14 26.84
N PHE A 466 -13.49 29.95 25.81
CA PHE A 466 -14.37 30.18 24.67
C PHE A 466 -14.38 28.94 23.77
N LEU A 467 -15.55 28.33 23.62
CA LEU A 467 -15.77 27.22 22.72
C LEU A 467 -16.33 27.78 21.40
N ILE A 468 -15.54 27.73 20.33
CA ILE A 468 -16.01 28.08 18.99
C ILE A 468 -16.41 26.77 18.30
N CYS A 469 -17.71 26.48 18.32
CA CYS A 469 -18.32 25.43 17.51
C CYS A 469 -19.06 26.09 16.34
N LEU A 470 -18.76 25.68 15.11
CA LEU A 470 -19.35 26.21 13.86
C LEU A 470 -20.81 25.81 13.65
N VAL A 471 -21.66 25.93 14.68
CA VAL A 471 -23.06 25.55 14.54
C VAL A 471 -23.77 26.56 13.65
N ARG A 472 -24.13 26.14 12.42
CA ARG A 472 -25.27 26.69 11.70
C ARG A 472 -26.57 26.35 12.47
N GLY A 473 -26.89 27.15 13.49
CA GLY A 473 -28.24 27.24 14.06
C GLY A 473 -28.56 26.56 15.40
N LEU A 474 -27.69 26.61 16.43
CA LEU A 474 -28.12 26.29 17.80
C LEU A 474 -28.53 27.56 18.57
N LYS A 475 -29.84 27.70 18.80
CA LYS A 475 -30.46 28.78 19.58
C LYS A 475 -30.49 28.54 21.10
N ILE A 476 -29.82 27.53 21.65
CA ILE A 476 -29.93 27.20 23.08
C ILE A 476 -28.59 26.75 23.66
N PHE A 477 -27.92 27.65 24.38
CA PHE A 477 -26.96 27.26 25.41
C PHE A 477 -27.73 26.92 26.71
N PRO A 478 -27.31 25.89 27.48
CA PRO A 478 -27.70 25.78 28.88
C PRO A 478 -27.31 27.07 29.60
N LYS A 479 -28.21 27.60 30.46
CA LYS A 479 -28.07 28.88 31.20
C LYS A 479 -26.77 29.04 32.03
N GLN A 480 -25.89 28.04 32.06
CA GLN A 480 -24.64 28.01 32.81
C GLN A 480 -23.42 28.53 32.00
N PHE A 481 -23.57 28.77 30.68
CA PHE A 481 -22.50 29.30 29.80
C PHE A 481 -22.65 30.79 29.44
N LEU A 482 -23.63 31.50 30.01
CA LEU A 482 -23.78 32.95 29.89
C LEU A 482 -22.95 33.65 30.98
N CYS A 483 -21.64 33.82 30.75
CA CYS A 483 -20.90 34.86 31.46
C CYS A 483 -20.92 36.14 30.60
N TRP A 484 -21.87 37.02 30.93
CA TRP A 484 -21.88 38.39 30.45
C TRP A 484 -20.56 39.09 30.84
N ARG A 485 -19.99 39.86 29.92
CA ARG A 485 -19.31 41.11 30.30
C ARG A 485 -19.85 42.26 29.45
N ILE A 486 -20.23 43.29 30.19
CA ILE A 486 -20.67 44.63 29.81
C ILE A 486 -19.62 45.32 28.96
#